data_AF-A0AAW1D5W0-F1
#
_entry.id   AF-A0AAW1D5W0-F1
#
_cell.length_a   1.000
_cell.length_b   1.000
_cell.length_c   1.000
_cell.angle_alpha   90.00
_cell.angle_beta   90.00
_cell.angle_gamma   90.00
#
_symmetry.space_group_name_H-M   'P 1'
#
loop_
_entity.id
_entity.type
_entity.pdbx_description
1 polymer ?
#
loop_
_entity_poly.entity_id
_entity_poly.type
_entity_poly.pdbx_seq_one_letter_code
_entity_poly.pdbx_strand_id
1 'polypeptide(L)'
;MALGSIPPVLLSGWVDVVINALIRCTIITPSSEKWVDSRRHAVKALTAVCSSVGISDPDIKKSCQAHVLDILLCFTEGLTDYTKDDRGDTGAWVREACMSGLQTLLQLVSKEAPELLTEEVVRITMCRISQQAVERIDRTRALAGTVFSTLLHNVPEIPYIPERAAVLEIFPENACKNEINWLSHADTFPKFTQMLDLTSYTESILLGLIASVGGLTESLVKTSSQCLFDYLAVKSTLELSRIATLIVNIYEAHIKIDRILLPMLNFLEKLLSSGSIKPILDDPNSDFAKNIFNLTKTAVMGSLDKNKLLGSVNVYCQLIQVRGEVCRRALGRVLILLCHRFGWLRKATATKLYEALMLYGEDEEEFCSADKLDSAMSILSETEWSIIPIEEARPIRNKLCEIFGLPIPTIVPIAKS
;
A
#
# COMPACT_ATOMS: atom_id res chain seq x y z
N MET A 1 -9.18 14.44 -25.75
CA MET A 1 -10.63 14.43 -26.03
C MET A 1 -10.91 14.67 -27.51
N ALA A 2 -10.49 15.80 -28.10
CA ALA A 2 -10.77 16.11 -29.52
C ALA A 2 -10.38 14.99 -30.51
N LEU A 3 -9.19 14.38 -30.37
CA LEU A 3 -8.76 13.27 -31.24
C LEU A 3 -9.67 12.02 -31.15
N GLY A 4 -10.25 11.75 -29.98
CA GLY A 4 -11.17 10.62 -29.79
C GLY A 4 -12.60 10.88 -30.30
N SER A 5 -12.90 12.11 -30.74
CA SER A 5 -14.19 12.48 -31.33
C SER A 5 -14.12 12.62 -32.86
N ILE A 6 -12.97 12.36 -33.47
CA ILE A 6 -12.79 12.41 -34.92
C ILE A 6 -13.50 11.21 -35.55
N PRO A 7 -14.32 11.40 -36.61
CA PRO A 7 -14.94 10.28 -37.33
C PRO A 7 -13.92 9.27 -37.84
N PRO A 8 -14.18 7.95 -37.79
CA PRO A 8 -13.23 6.91 -38.21
C PRO A 8 -12.67 7.10 -39.62
N VAL A 9 -13.50 7.61 -40.55
CA VAL A 9 -13.11 7.89 -41.93
C VAL A 9 -11.97 8.91 -42.02
N LEU A 10 -11.95 9.91 -41.13
CA LEU A 10 -10.89 10.93 -41.09
C LEU A 10 -9.65 10.46 -40.32
N LEU A 11 -9.78 9.46 -39.44
CA LEU A 11 -8.66 8.82 -38.75
C LEU A 11 -7.93 7.80 -39.63
N SER A 12 -8.61 7.25 -40.63
CA SER A 12 -8.00 6.33 -41.59
C SER A 12 -6.79 6.96 -42.27
N GLY A 13 -5.66 6.26 -42.24
CA GLY A 13 -4.34 6.76 -42.66
C GLY A 13 -3.47 7.27 -41.52
N TRP A 14 -4.06 7.60 -40.36
CA TRP A 14 -3.40 8.29 -39.25
C TRP A 14 -3.49 7.55 -37.91
N VAL A 15 -4.13 6.37 -37.86
CA VAL A 15 -4.42 5.64 -36.62
C VAL A 15 -3.15 5.40 -35.78
N ASP A 16 -2.11 4.82 -36.39
CA ASP A 16 -0.78 4.62 -35.77
C ASP A 16 -0.20 5.91 -35.16
N VAL A 17 -0.22 7.02 -35.91
CA VAL A 17 0.31 8.32 -35.45
C VAL A 17 -0.48 8.84 -34.25
N VAL A 18 -1.81 8.75 -34.31
CA VAL A 18 -2.71 9.24 -33.26
C VAL A 18 -2.56 8.42 -31.98
N ILE A 19 -2.54 7.09 -32.09
CA ILE A 19 -2.37 6.20 -30.94
C ILE A 19 -1.03 6.45 -30.25
N ASN A 20 0.07 6.44 -31.00
CA ASN A 20 1.41 6.67 -30.45
C ASN A 20 1.56 8.07 -29.82
N ALA A 21 0.90 9.10 -30.38
CA ALA A 21 0.87 10.42 -29.77
C ALA A 21 0.11 10.42 -28.44
N LEU A 22 -1.06 9.77 -28.40
CA LEU A 22 -1.89 9.69 -27.20
C LEU A 22 -1.23 8.84 -26.09
N ILE A 23 -0.58 7.73 -26.42
CA ILE A 23 0.20 6.94 -25.44
C ILE A 23 1.32 7.81 -24.86
N ARG A 24 2.05 8.56 -25.67
CA ARG A 24 3.08 9.48 -25.14
C ARG A 24 2.50 10.54 -24.20
N CYS A 25 1.26 10.98 -24.41
CA CYS A 25 0.59 11.91 -23.52
C CYS A 25 0.21 11.33 -22.15
N THR A 26 0.22 10.01 -21.97
CA THR A 26 -0.04 9.38 -20.66
C THR A 26 1.21 9.24 -19.80
N ILE A 27 2.41 9.39 -20.38
CA ILE A 27 3.68 9.23 -19.68
C ILE A 27 3.94 10.43 -18.76
N ILE A 28 4.24 10.14 -17.50
CA ILE A 28 4.63 11.14 -16.51
C ILE A 28 6.09 11.56 -16.76
N THR A 29 6.31 12.85 -16.92
CA THR A 29 7.65 13.46 -17.02
C THR A 29 7.81 14.54 -15.96
N PRO A 30 9.03 14.97 -15.60
CA PRO A 30 9.23 16.06 -14.65
C PRO A 30 8.47 17.36 -15.03
N SER A 31 8.32 17.64 -16.33
CA SER A 31 7.58 18.80 -16.83
C SER A 31 6.06 18.61 -16.88
N SER A 32 5.58 17.36 -16.93
CA SER A 32 4.15 17.03 -17.09
C SER A 32 3.55 16.36 -15.87
N GLU A 33 4.26 16.31 -14.73
CA GLU A 33 3.82 15.60 -13.52
C GLU A 33 2.39 16.01 -13.11
N LYS A 34 2.11 17.31 -13.08
CA LYS A 34 0.80 17.86 -12.71
C LYS A 34 -0.24 17.85 -13.84
N TRP A 35 0.08 17.35 -15.04
CA TRP A 35 -0.82 17.34 -16.21
C TRP A 35 -1.81 16.18 -16.18
N VAL A 36 -2.47 15.98 -15.03
CA VAL A 36 -3.40 14.88 -14.78
C VAL A 36 -4.57 14.90 -15.75
N ASP A 37 -5.17 16.07 -15.99
CA ASP A 37 -6.29 16.21 -16.92
C ASP A 37 -5.91 15.84 -18.36
N SER A 38 -4.69 16.18 -18.79
CA SER A 38 -4.17 15.79 -20.10
C SER A 38 -4.04 14.27 -20.21
N ARG A 39 -3.44 13.61 -19.21
CA ARG A 39 -3.30 12.14 -19.16
C ARG A 39 -4.67 11.45 -19.17
N ARG A 40 -5.59 11.90 -18.32
CA ARG A 40 -6.98 11.40 -18.27
C ARG A 40 -7.67 11.52 -19.63
N HIS A 41 -7.55 12.67 -20.29
CA HIS A 41 -8.15 12.91 -21.60
C HIS A 41 -7.47 12.15 -22.74
N ALA A 42 -6.20 11.80 -22.60
CA ALA A 42 -5.49 10.93 -23.54
C ALA A 42 -5.99 9.49 -23.43
N VAL A 43 -6.12 8.95 -22.21
CA VAL A 43 -6.71 7.63 -21.94
C VAL A 43 -8.12 7.53 -22.52
N LYS A 44 -9.00 8.49 -22.21
CA LYS A 44 -10.36 8.52 -22.78
C LYS A 44 -10.38 8.60 -24.31
N ALA A 45 -9.42 9.32 -24.90
CA ALA A 45 -9.32 9.41 -26.36
C ALA A 45 -8.83 8.08 -26.97
N LEU A 46 -7.86 7.40 -26.37
CA LEU A 46 -7.41 6.06 -26.78
C LEU A 46 -8.58 5.07 -26.79
N THR A 47 -9.37 5.07 -25.71
CA THR A 47 -10.58 4.22 -25.63
C THR A 47 -11.56 4.53 -26.76
N ALA A 48 -11.88 5.81 -26.99
CA ALA A 48 -12.82 6.21 -28.03
C ALA A 48 -12.33 5.91 -29.45
N VAL A 49 -11.03 6.10 -29.72
CA VAL A 49 -10.42 5.73 -31.02
C VAL A 49 -10.55 4.23 -31.25
N CYS A 50 -10.21 3.39 -30.26
CA CYS A 50 -10.33 1.93 -30.39
C CYS A 50 -11.77 1.49 -30.63
N SER A 51 -12.74 2.03 -29.88
CA SER A 51 -14.15 1.66 -30.02
C SER A 51 -14.79 2.13 -31.33
N SER A 52 -14.28 3.20 -31.94
CA SER A 52 -14.85 3.79 -33.15
C SER A 52 -14.19 3.29 -34.44
N VAL A 53 -12.87 3.13 -34.44
CA VAL A 53 -12.09 2.63 -35.58
C VAL A 53 -12.12 1.10 -35.63
N GLY A 54 -12.17 0.43 -34.47
CA GLY A 54 -12.19 -1.02 -34.37
C GLY A 54 -10.81 -1.68 -34.48
N ILE A 55 -10.78 -3.00 -34.30
CA ILE A 55 -9.56 -3.82 -34.19
C ILE A 55 -9.49 -4.94 -35.25
N SER A 56 -10.29 -4.85 -36.31
CA SER A 56 -10.46 -5.95 -37.27
C SER A 56 -9.51 -5.90 -38.48
N ASP A 57 -8.83 -4.78 -38.73
CA ASP A 57 -7.92 -4.62 -39.89
C ASP A 57 -6.45 -4.68 -39.42
N PRO A 58 -5.59 -5.52 -40.03
CA PRO A 58 -4.17 -5.58 -39.66
C PRO A 58 -3.36 -4.34 -40.06
N ASP A 59 -3.89 -3.48 -40.94
CA ASP A 59 -3.25 -2.23 -41.34
C ASP A 59 -3.27 -1.22 -40.17
N ILE A 60 -2.09 -0.97 -39.60
CA ILE A 60 -1.85 -0.04 -38.48
C ILE A 60 -2.36 1.39 -38.75
N LYS A 61 -2.51 1.76 -40.03
CA LYS A 61 -3.00 3.09 -40.41
C LYS A 61 -4.52 3.18 -40.38
N LYS A 62 -5.22 2.04 -40.39
CA LYS A 62 -6.68 1.97 -40.52
C LYS A 62 -7.37 1.38 -39.29
N SER A 63 -6.66 0.63 -38.47
CA SER A 63 -7.23 -0.02 -37.29
C SER A 63 -6.26 -0.03 -36.12
N CYS A 64 -6.83 -0.20 -34.93
CA CYS A 64 -6.08 -0.24 -33.69
C CYS A 64 -5.45 -1.62 -33.40
N GLN A 65 -5.68 -2.64 -34.25
CA GLN A 65 -5.31 -4.03 -33.98
C GLN A 65 -3.85 -4.19 -33.51
N ALA A 66 -2.90 -3.60 -34.23
CA ALA A 66 -1.47 -3.71 -33.93
C ALA A 66 -1.04 -3.02 -32.63
N HIS A 67 -1.85 -2.10 -32.10
CA HIS A 67 -1.55 -1.33 -30.89
C HIS A 67 -2.36 -1.77 -29.67
N VAL A 68 -3.25 -2.76 -29.80
CA VAL A 68 -4.13 -3.19 -28.70
C VAL A 68 -3.31 -3.50 -27.44
N LEU A 69 -2.22 -4.26 -27.58
CA LEU A 69 -1.38 -4.63 -26.45
C LEU A 69 -0.70 -3.41 -25.82
N ASP A 70 -0.16 -2.50 -26.63
CA ASP A 70 0.48 -1.25 -26.16
C ASP A 70 -0.51 -0.37 -25.39
N ILE A 71 -1.76 -0.29 -25.86
CA ILE A 71 -2.81 0.51 -25.21
C ILE A 71 -3.24 -0.13 -23.90
N LEU A 72 -3.43 -1.45 -23.88
CA LEU A 72 -3.75 -2.18 -22.65
C LEU A 72 -2.64 -2.02 -21.61
N LEU A 73 -1.37 -2.20 -22.00
CA LEU A 73 -0.22 -1.97 -21.13
C LEU A 73 -0.17 -0.52 -20.64
N CYS A 74 -0.36 0.45 -21.53
CA CYS A 74 -0.46 1.88 -21.17
C CYS A 74 -1.54 2.12 -20.11
N PHE A 75 -2.72 1.49 -20.24
CA PHE A 75 -3.79 1.65 -19.25
C PHE A 75 -3.45 0.96 -17.94
N THR A 76 -2.82 -0.22 -17.96
CA THR A 76 -2.35 -0.85 -16.73
C THR A 76 -1.36 0.05 -15.99
N GLU A 77 -0.39 0.66 -16.67
CA GLU A 77 0.55 1.62 -16.10
C GLU A 77 -0.19 2.84 -15.51
N GLY A 78 -1.23 3.33 -16.19
CA GLY A 78 -2.08 4.40 -15.69
C GLY A 78 -2.81 4.08 -14.37
N LEU A 79 -2.99 2.80 -14.00
CA LEU A 79 -3.51 2.41 -12.67
C LEU A 79 -2.52 2.69 -11.54
N THR A 80 -1.27 3.03 -11.85
CA THR A 80 -0.24 3.45 -10.89
C THR A 80 -0.05 4.96 -10.84
N ASP A 81 -0.91 5.73 -11.52
CA ASP A 81 -0.89 7.19 -11.44
C ASP A 81 -1.44 7.65 -10.09
N TYR A 82 -0.55 8.15 -9.24
CA TYR A 82 -0.89 8.63 -7.92
C TYR A 82 -0.44 10.08 -7.68
N THR A 83 -0.42 10.87 -8.76
CA THR A 83 -0.13 12.28 -8.68
C THR A 83 -1.06 12.97 -7.69
N LYS A 84 -0.49 13.86 -6.89
CA LYS A 84 -1.22 14.73 -5.98
C LYS A 84 -1.01 16.18 -6.36
N ASP A 85 -2.07 16.98 -6.24
CA ASP A 85 -2.02 18.43 -6.26
C ASP A 85 -2.87 19.00 -5.13
N ASP A 86 -3.14 20.30 -5.14
CA ASP A 86 -3.89 21.01 -4.09
C ASP A 86 -5.33 20.46 -3.91
N ARG A 87 -5.83 19.66 -4.87
CA ARG A 87 -7.13 18.99 -4.84
C ARG A 87 -7.07 17.57 -4.26
N GLY A 88 -5.90 17.12 -3.80
CA GLY A 88 -5.69 15.77 -3.25
C GLY A 88 -5.13 14.78 -4.28
N ASP A 89 -5.58 13.53 -4.24
CA ASP A 89 -5.17 12.47 -5.19
C ASP A 89 -5.89 12.64 -6.53
N THR A 90 -5.38 13.55 -7.35
CA THR A 90 -5.92 13.81 -8.70
C THR A 90 -5.57 12.71 -9.69
N GLY A 91 -4.49 11.97 -9.45
CA GLY A 91 -4.16 10.73 -10.18
C GLY A 91 -5.30 9.72 -10.20
N ALA A 92 -6.19 9.73 -9.20
CA ALA A 92 -7.39 8.89 -9.16
C ALA A 92 -8.27 9.03 -10.41
N TRP A 93 -8.31 10.22 -11.03
CA TRP A 93 -9.07 10.43 -12.27
C TRP A 93 -8.46 9.70 -13.47
N VAL A 94 -7.14 9.56 -13.50
CA VAL A 94 -6.42 8.79 -14.51
C VAL A 94 -6.65 7.31 -14.27
N ARG A 95 -6.51 6.84 -13.02
CA ARG A 95 -6.79 5.44 -12.65
C ARG A 95 -8.21 5.03 -13.02
N GLU A 96 -9.20 5.86 -12.70
CA GLU A 96 -10.61 5.61 -13.06
C GLU A 96 -10.82 5.58 -14.58
N ALA A 97 -10.22 6.51 -15.33
CA ALA A 97 -10.29 6.47 -16.79
C ALA A 97 -9.64 5.21 -17.38
N CYS A 98 -8.53 4.75 -16.79
CA CYS A 98 -7.85 3.53 -17.20
C CYS A 98 -8.67 2.29 -16.88
N MET A 99 -9.31 2.19 -15.71
CA MET A 99 -10.20 1.07 -15.38
C MET A 99 -11.37 0.97 -16.35
N SER A 100 -12.04 2.08 -16.68
CA SER A 100 -13.11 2.07 -17.69
C SER A 100 -12.59 1.76 -19.09
N GLY A 101 -11.40 2.24 -19.44
CA GLY A 101 -10.74 1.93 -20.70
C GLY A 101 -10.40 0.44 -20.84
N LEU A 102 -9.78 -0.14 -19.82
CA LEU A 102 -9.46 -1.57 -19.73
C LEU A 102 -10.72 -2.42 -19.85
N GLN A 103 -11.80 -2.05 -19.15
CA GLN A 103 -13.09 -2.71 -19.30
C GLN A 103 -13.53 -2.73 -20.77
N THR A 104 -13.59 -1.56 -21.39
CA THR A 104 -14.08 -1.40 -22.76
C THR A 104 -13.23 -2.19 -23.77
N LEU A 105 -11.90 -2.08 -23.68
CA LEU A 105 -10.99 -2.72 -24.62
C LEU A 105 -10.94 -4.24 -24.43
N LEU A 106 -10.89 -4.75 -23.19
CA LEU A 106 -10.88 -6.19 -22.98
C LEU A 106 -12.18 -6.84 -23.47
N GLN A 107 -13.32 -6.19 -23.27
CA GLN A 107 -14.60 -6.67 -23.81
C GLN A 107 -14.61 -6.67 -25.34
N LEU A 108 -14.10 -5.61 -25.97
CA LEU A 108 -13.98 -5.54 -27.43
C LEU A 108 -13.07 -6.64 -27.98
N VAL A 109 -11.86 -6.78 -27.42
CA VAL A 109 -10.84 -7.73 -27.88
C VAL A 109 -11.30 -9.17 -27.64
N SER A 110 -11.92 -9.47 -26.49
CA SER A 110 -12.48 -10.81 -26.22
C SER A 110 -13.53 -11.24 -27.25
N LYS A 111 -14.27 -10.27 -27.81
CA LYS A 111 -15.33 -10.53 -28.79
C LYS A 111 -14.79 -10.67 -30.21
N GLU A 112 -13.82 -9.84 -30.61
CA GLU A 112 -13.41 -9.73 -32.02
C GLU A 112 -12.09 -10.44 -32.33
N ALA A 113 -11.13 -10.42 -31.41
CA ALA A 113 -9.76 -10.90 -31.64
C ALA A 113 -9.09 -11.38 -30.33
N PRO A 114 -9.64 -12.42 -29.65
CA PRO A 114 -9.16 -12.89 -28.35
C PRO A 114 -7.69 -13.36 -28.38
N GLU A 115 -7.18 -13.74 -29.55
CA GLU A 115 -5.78 -14.13 -29.78
C GLU A 115 -4.77 -12.98 -29.55
N LEU A 116 -5.22 -11.73 -29.53
CA LEU A 116 -4.36 -10.57 -29.21
C LEU A 116 -4.10 -10.41 -27.71
N LEU A 117 -4.88 -11.08 -26.86
CA LEU A 117 -4.70 -11.02 -25.41
C LEU A 117 -3.57 -11.94 -24.98
N THR A 118 -2.72 -11.43 -24.09
CA THR A 118 -1.66 -12.22 -23.44
C THR A 118 -2.02 -12.49 -21.99
N GLU A 119 -1.49 -13.59 -21.45
CA GLU A 119 -1.64 -13.90 -20.03
C GLU A 119 -1.11 -12.77 -19.15
N GLU A 120 0.02 -12.17 -19.50
CA GLU A 120 0.63 -11.08 -18.75
C GLU A 120 -0.29 -9.87 -18.62
N VAL A 121 -0.86 -9.38 -19.73
CA VAL A 121 -1.67 -8.15 -19.70
C VAL A 121 -2.99 -8.35 -18.96
N VAL A 122 -3.63 -9.53 -19.12
CA VAL A 122 -4.87 -9.85 -18.40
C VAL A 122 -4.59 -10.02 -16.91
N ARG A 123 -3.53 -10.76 -16.55
CA ARG A 123 -3.11 -10.95 -15.15
C ARG A 123 -2.83 -9.61 -14.48
N ILE A 124 -1.99 -8.75 -15.07
CA ILE A 124 -1.66 -7.42 -14.52
C ILE A 124 -2.93 -6.57 -14.39
N THR A 125 -3.81 -6.59 -15.38
CA THR A 125 -5.08 -5.85 -15.34
C THR A 125 -5.94 -6.27 -14.16
N MET A 126 -6.20 -7.58 -14.01
CA MET A 126 -7.03 -8.10 -12.93
C MET A 126 -6.43 -7.81 -11.55
N CYS A 127 -5.10 -7.93 -11.40
CA CYS A 127 -4.41 -7.66 -10.13
C CYS A 127 -4.43 -6.16 -9.76
N ARG A 128 -4.17 -5.26 -10.73
CA ARG A 128 -4.16 -3.82 -10.44
C ARG A 128 -5.58 -3.28 -10.19
N ILE A 129 -6.60 -3.82 -10.85
CA ILE A 129 -8.00 -3.48 -10.55
C ILE A 129 -8.38 -3.98 -9.15
N SER A 130 -8.00 -5.20 -8.76
CA SER A 130 -8.29 -5.72 -7.42
C SER A 130 -7.61 -4.90 -6.33
N GLN A 131 -6.39 -4.38 -6.58
CA GLN A 131 -5.74 -3.40 -5.70
C GLN A 131 -6.60 -2.13 -5.55
N GLN A 132 -7.09 -1.55 -6.65
CA GLN A 132 -7.93 -0.35 -6.59
C GLN A 132 -9.23 -0.59 -5.80
N ALA A 133 -9.74 -1.83 -5.77
CA ALA A 133 -10.95 -2.20 -5.03
C ALA A 133 -10.78 -2.22 -3.50
N VAL A 134 -9.54 -2.21 -2.99
CA VAL A 134 -9.23 -2.14 -1.55
C VAL A 134 -8.41 -0.90 -1.18
N GLU A 135 -8.40 0.14 -2.02
CA GLU A 135 -7.74 1.43 -1.79
C GLU A 135 -8.63 2.47 -1.08
N ARG A 136 -8.12 3.69 -0.87
CA ARG A 136 -8.72 4.69 0.03
C ARG A 136 -9.97 5.39 -0.46
N ILE A 137 -10.12 5.55 -1.78
CA ILE A 137 -11.12 6.44 -2.37
C ILE A 137 -12.37 5.65 -2.71
N ASP A 138 -13.49 5.99 -2.06
CA ASP A 138 -14.77 5.25 -2.17
C ASP A 138 -15.24 5.08 -3.61
N ARG A 139 -15.31 6.19 -4.38
CA ARG A 139 -15.72 6.14 -5.80
C ARG A 139 -14.80 5.30 -6.68
N THR A 140 -13.49 5.30 -6.37
CA THR A 140 -12.50 4.53 -7.12
C THR A 140 -12.64 3.04 -6.79
N ARG A 141 -12.83 2.69 -5.51
CA ARG A 141 -13.15 1.30 -5.11
C ARG A 141 -14.42 0.79 -5.76
N ALA A 142 -15.47 1.62 -5.78
CA ALA A 142 -16.75 1.23 -6.37
C ALA A 142 -16.63 0.94 -7.86
N LEU A 143 -15.90 1.79 -8.59
CA LEU A 143 -15.60 1.55 -9.99
C LEU A 143 -14.75 0.29 -10.18
N ALA A 144 -13.73 0.09 -9.35
CA ALA A 144 -12.88 -1.09 -9.42
C ALA A 144 -13.66 -2.39 -9.20
N GLY A 145 -14.50 -2.48 -8.17
CA GLY A 145 -15.36 -3.65 -7.93
C GLY A 145 -16.32 -3.92 -9.08
N THR A 146 -16.95 -2.86 -9.62
CA THR A 146 -17.84 -2.95 -10.78
C THR A 146 -17.12 -3.47 -12.03
N VAL A 147 -15.95 -2.88 -12.35
CA VAL A 147 -15.14 -3.28 -13.50
C VAL A 147 -14.64 -4.72 -13.32
N PHE A 148 -14.13 -5.07 -12.14
CA PHE A 148 -13.64 -6.41 -11.83
C PHE A 148 -14.72 -7.46 -12.05
N SER A 149 -15.91 -7.25 -11.48
CA SER A 149 -17.06 -8.12 -11.68
C SER A 149 -17.47 -8.21 -13.15
N THR A 150 -17.44 -7.10 -13.88
CA THR A 150 -17.84 -7.07 -15.29
C THR A 150 -16.88 -7.87 -16.17
N LEU A 151 -15.57 -7.76 -15.91
CA LEU A 151 -14.54 -8.51 -16.61
C LEU A 151 -14.62 -10.01 -16.29
N LEU A 152 -14.80 -10.37 -15.01
CA LEU A 152 -14.86 -11.77 -14.55
C LEU A 152 -16.02 -12.55 -15.20
N HIS A 153 -17.17 -11.90 -15.34
CA HIS A 153 -18.42 -12.46 -15.87
C HIS A 153 -18.69 -12.07 -17.32
N ASN A 154 -17.65 -11.63 -18.05
CA ASN A 154 -17.82 -11.20 -19.43
C ASN A 154 -18.21 -12.38 -20.35
N VAL A 155 -19.04 -12.09 -21.36
CA VAL A 155 -19.43 -13.04 -22.40
C VAL A 155 -19.20 -12.40 -23.77
N PRO A 156 -18.32 -12.96 -24.64
CA PRO A 156 -17.50 -14.16 -24.42
C PRO A 156 -16.46 -14.00 -23.30
N GLU A 157 -16.01 -15.12 -22.73
CA GLU A 157 -15.05 -15.12 -21.62
C GLU A 157 -13.74 -14.43 -22.01
N ILE A 158 -13.21 -13.59 -21.11
CA ILE A 158 -11.87 -13.02 -21.26
C ILE A 158 -10.86 -14.12 -20.87
N PRO A 159 -9.97 -14.54 -21.78
CA PRO A 159 -9.00 -15.60 -21.51
C PRO A 159 -7.96 -15.15 -20.47
N TYR A 160 -7.30 -16.12 -19.84
CA TYR A 160 -6.15 -15.91 -18.94
C TYR A 160 -6.43 -15.13 -17.65
N ILE A 161 -7.68 -15.02 -17.20
CA ILE A 161 -7.95 -14.54 -15.84
C ILE A 161 -7.28 -15.52 -14.84
N PRO A 162 -6.33 -15.05 -14.01
CA PRO A 162 -5.58 -15.94 -13.13
C PRO A 162 -6.50 -16.54 -12.05
N GLU A 163 -6.29 -17.81 -11.71
CA GLU A 163 -7.03 -18.52 -10.66
C GLU A 163 -8.57 -18.40 -10.80
N ARG A 164 -9.09 -18.26 -12.04
CA ARG A 164 -10.48 -17.85 -12.33
C ARG A 164 -11.55 -18.64 -11.57
N ALA A 165 -11.41 -19.96 -11.45
CA ALA A 165 -12.37 -20.79 -10.74
C ALA A 165 -12.55 -20.35 -9.28
N ALA A 166 -11.45 -20.14 -8.56
CA ALA A 166 -11.48 -19.65 -7.18
C ALA A 166 -12.00 -18.20 -7.09
N VAL A 167 -11.68 -17.36 -8.08
CA VAL A 167 -12.20 -15.98 -8.15
C VAL A 167 -13.73 -15.99 -8.34
N LEU A 168 -14.29 -16.88 -9.16
CA LEU A 168 -15.74 -17.03 -9.34
C LEU A 168 -16.46 -17.49 -8.06
N GLU A 169 -15.83 -18.32 -7.24
CA GLU A 169 -16.38 -18.73 -5.94
C GLU A 169 -16.49 -17.54 -4.96
N ILE A 170 -15.50 -16.65 -4.96
CA ILE A 170 -15.50 -15.43 -4.13
C ILE A 170 -16.53 -14.42 -4.65
N PHE A 171 -16.63 -14.29 -5.99
CA PHE A 171 -17.45 -13.31 -6.69
C PHE A 171 -18.52 -13.96 -7.61
N PRO A 172 -19.54 -14.66 -7.07
CA PRO A 172 -20.62 -15.18 -7.89
C PRO A 172 -21.38 -14.06 -8.62
N GLU A 173 -21.79 -14.30 -9.88
CA GLU A 173 -22.41 -13.28 -10.74
C GLU A 173 -23.66 -12.66 -10.10
N ASN A 174 -24.52 -13.48 -9.51
CA ASN A 174 -25.75 -13.00 -8.85
C ASN A 174 -25.44 -12.09 -7.66
N ALA A 175 -24.46 -12.47 -6.83
CA ALA A 175 -24.05 -11.67 -5.67
C ALA A 175 -23.47 -10.32 -6.12
N CYS A 176 -22.60 -10.32 -7.14
CA CYS A 176 -22.01 -9.09 -7.66
C CYS A 176 -23.03 -8.12 -8.28
N LYS A 177 -24.10 -8.64 -8.88
CA LYS A 177 -25.17 -7.82 -9.50
C LYS A 177 -26.19 -7.30 -8.49
N ASN A 178 -26.57 -8.13 -7.51
CA ASN A 178 -27.78 -7.91 -6.73
C ASN A 178 -27.55 -7.73 -5.23
N GLU A 179 -26.39 -8.15 -4.70
CA GLU A 179 -26.15 -8.20 -3.24
C GLU A 179 -25.02 -7.26 -2.79
N ILE A 180 -23.97 -7.11 -3.60
CA ILE A 180 -22.79 -6.34 -3.22
C ILE A 180 -22.96 -4.86 -3.60
N ASN A 181 -22.97 -3.98 -2.59
CA ASN A 181 -22.83 -2.55 -2.83
C ASN A 181 -21.35 -2.16 -2.91
N TRP A 182 -20.81 -1.99 -4.13
CA TRP A 182 -19.40 -1.63 -4.33
C TRP A 182 -18.98 -0.26 -3.75
N LEU A 183 -19.93 0.62 -3.40
CA LEU A 183 -19.64 1.86 -2.65
C LEU A 183 -19.42 1.58 -1.15
N SER A 184 -19.97 0.48 -0.64
CA SER A 184 -19.81 0.05 0.75
C SER A 184 -18.47 -0.66 0.93
N HIS A 185 -17.59 -0.09 1.76
CA HIS A 185 -16.38 -0.79 2.19
C HIS A 185 -16.71 -2.04 3.03
N ALA A 186 -17.86 -2.07 3.72
CA ALA A 186 -18.30 -3.24 4.49
C ALA A 186 -18.64 -4.44 3.58
N ASP A 187 -19.01 -4.20 2.32
CA ASP A 187 -19.35 -5.26 1.37
C ASP A 187 -18.12 -5.63 0.52
N THR A 188 -17.32 -4.62 0.16
CA THR A 188 -16.17 -4.77 -0.76
C THR A 188 -14.97 -5.44 -0.09
N PHE A 189 -14.56 -4.99 1.10
CA PHE A 189 -13.34 -5.51 1.75
C PHE A 189 -13.41 -7.00 2.11
N PRO A 190 -14.51 -7.55 2.67
CA PRO A 190 -14.58 -8.97 2.99
C PRO A 190 -14.38 -9.88 1.77
N LYS A 191 -14.83 -9.45 0.58
CA LYS A 191 -14.68 -10.21 -0.66
C LYS A 191 -13.24 -10.15 -1.18
N PHE A 192 -12.69 -8.95 -1.36
CA PHE A 192 -11.33 -8.81 -1.89
C PHE A 192 -10.24 -9.29 -0.91
N THR A 193 -10.48 -9.29 0.39
CA THR A 193 -9.52 -9.84 1.38
C THR A 193 -9.36 -11.36 1.23
N GLN A 194 -10.40 -12.08 0.80
CA GLN A 194 -10.29 -13.53 0.53
C GLN A 194 -9.31 -13.84 -0.62
N MET A 195 -9.07 -12.88 -1.52
CA MET A 195 -8.10 -13.03 -2.61
C MET A 195 -6.64 -13.06 -2.12
N LEU A 196 -6.37 -12.83 -0.83
CA LEU A 196 -5.04 -13.08 -0.24
C LEU A 196 -4.65 -14.57 -0.28
N ASP A 197 -5.61 -15.48 -0.42
CA ASP A 197 -5.37 -16.90 -0.66
C ASP A 197 -4.90 -17.20 -2.09
N LEU A 198 -5.05 -16.24 -3.01
CA LEU A 198 -4.72 -16.38 -4.42
C LEU A 198 -3.36 -15.72 -4.70
N THR A 199 -2.39 -16.53 -5.10
CA THR A 199 -0.98 -16.11 -5.19
C THR A 199 -0.77 -15.01 -6.23
N SER A 200 -1.53 -15.03 -7.34
CA SER A 200 -1.43 -14.02 -8.39
C SER A 200 -1.85 -12.63 -7.91
N TYR A 201 -2.75 -12.58 -6.92
CA TYR A 201 -3.39 -11.35 -6.45
C TYR A 201 -2.83 -10.83 -5.12
N THR A 202 -2.20 -11.70 -4.33
CA THR A 202 -1.85 -11.40 -2.92
C THR A 202 -1.08 -10.09 -2.78
N GLU A 203 -0.06 -9.84 -3.61
CA GLU A 203 0.77 -8.62 -3.53
C GLU A 203 -0.06 -7.36 -3.80
N SER A 204 -0.86 -7.37 -4.86
CA SER A 204 -1.72 -6.24 -5.25
C SER A 204 -2.78 -5.95 -4.18
N ILE A 205 -3.39 -6.99 -3.60
CA ILE A 205 -4.34 -6.83 -2.50
C ILE A 205 -3.64 -6.25 -1.26
N LEU A 206 -2.46 -6.77 -0.88
CA LEU A 206 -1.71 -6.24 0.25
C LEU A 206 -1.32 -4.77 0.05
N LEU A 207 -0.87 -4.37 -1.14
CA LEU A 207 -0.56 -2.96 -1.44
C LEU A 207 -1.76 -2.04 -1.20
N GLY A 208 -2.95 -2.44 -1.64
CA GLY A 208 -4.16 -1.66 -1.40
C GLY A 208 -4.60 -1.68 0.08
N LEU A 209 -4.51 -2.84 0.76
CA LEU A 209 -4.78 -2.96 2.19
C LEU A 209 -3.81 -2.12 3.05
N ILE A 210 -2.52 -2.11 2.74
CA ILE A 210 -1.52 -1.25 3.40
C ILE A 210 -1.94 0.22 3.28
N ALA A 211 -2.40 0.64 2.10
CA ALA A 211 -2.90 2.00 1.93
C ALA A 211 -4.15 2.25 2.79
N SER A 212 -5.11 1.33 2.85
CA SER A 212 -6.39 1.55 3.55
C SER A 212 -6.30 1.42 5.07
N VAL A 213 -5.68 0.35 5.57
CA VAL A 213 -5.42 0.11 7.00
C VAL A 213 -4.45 1.15 7.57
N GLY A 214 -3.43 1.53 6.80
CA GLY A 214 -2.50 2.62 7.11
C GLY A 214 -3.05 4.02 6.79
N GLY A 215 -4.34 4.13 6.45
CA GLY A 215 -5.03 5.36 6.11
C GLY A 215 -5.30 6.28 7.31
N LEU A 216 -5.98 7.40 7.03
CA LEU A 216 -6.36 8.39 8.06
C LEU A 216 -7.88 8.43 8.29
N THR A 217 -8.69 7.87 7.39
CA THR A 217 -10.15 7.85 7.50
C THR A 217 -10.58 6.74 8.46
N GLU A 218 -11.13 7.11 9.62
CA GLU A 218 -11.42 6.18 10.71
C GLU A 218 -12.32 5.01 10.31
N SER A 219 -13.45 5.26 9.63
CA SER A 219 -14.38 4.21 9.20
C SER A 219 -13.72 3.20 8.25
N LEU A 220 -12.96 3.69 7.27
CA LEU A 220 -12.21 2.88 6.32
C LEU A 220 -11.15 2.04 7.05
N VAL A 221 -10.35 2.67 7.91
CA VAL A 221 -9.30 2.00 8.68
C VAL A 221 -9.91 0.91 9.55
N LYS A 222 -11.02 1.18 10.24
CA LYS A 222 -11.72 0.21 11.08
C LYS A 222 -12.18 -1.01 10.28
N THR A 223 -12.94 -0.82 9.20
CA THR A 223 -13.44 -1.94 8.39
C THR A 223 -12.30 -2.73 7.73
N SER A 224 -11.34 -2.03 7.11
CA SER A 224 -10.22 -2.70 6.42
C SER A 224 -9.33 -3.48 7.38
N SER A 225 -9.07 -2.94 8.58
CA SER A 225 -8.30 -3.63 9.62
C SER A 225 -9.03 -4.87 10.11
N GLN A 226 -10.33 -4.74 10.41
CA GLN A 226 -11.15 -5.86 10.88
C GLN A 226 -11.13 -7.01 9.87
N CYS A 227 -11.38 -6.72 8.58
CA CYS A 227 -11.38 -7.75 7.54
C CYS A 227 -10.01 -8.46 7.41
N LEU A 228 -8.90 -7.70 7.44
CA LEU A 228 -7.57 -8.29 7.35
C LEU A 228 -7.26 -9.15 8.58
N PHE A 229 -7.55 -8.66 9.78
CA PHE A 229 -7.19 -9.36 11.02
C PHE A 229 -8.06 -10.60 11.25
N ASP A 230 -9.34 -10.56 10.87
CA ASP A 230 -10.21 -11.74 10.85
C ASP A 230 -9.70 -12.79 9.86
N TYR A 231 -9.27 -12.34 8.67
CA TYR A 231 -8.63 -13.23 7.69
C TYR A 231 -7.37 -13.87 8.26
N LEU A 232 -6.46 -13.10 8.85
CA LEU A 232 -5.19 -13.62 9.37
C LEU A 232 -5.39 -14.55 10.58
N ALA A 233 -6.35 -14.26 11.46
CA ALA A 233 -6.58 -15.01 12.69
C ALA A 233 -6.92 -16.50 12.47
N VAL A 234 -7.45 -16.86 11.30
CA VAL A 234 -7.84 -18.25 10.97
C VAL A 234 -6.81 -18.98 10.11
N LYS A 235 -5.66 -18.36 9.80
CA LYS A 235 -4.66 -18.93 8.89
C LYS A 235 -3.62 -19.77 9.61
N SER A 236 -3.02 -20.71 8.88
CA SER A 236 -1.92 -21.52 9.36
C SER A 236 -0.64 -20.67 9.52
N THR A 237 0.28 -21.12 10.38
CA THR A 237 1.59 -20.46 10.54
C THR A 237 2.36 -20.35 9.23
N LEU A 238 2.21 -21.32 8.32
CA LEU A 238 2.83 -21.28 6.99
C LEU A 238 2.30 -20.11 6.16
N GLU A 239 0.98 -19.93 6.11
CA GLU A 239 0.37 -18.81 5.38
C GLU A 239 0.69 -17.46 6.03
N LEU A 240 0.69 -17.39 7.37
CA LEU A 240 1.13 -16.20 8.09
C LEU A 240 2.59 -15.83 7.75
N SER A 241 3.48 -16.83 7.66
CA SER A 241 4.88 -16.62 7.29
C SER A 241 5.04 -16.14 5.84
N ARG A 242 4.25 -16.69 4.90
CA ARG A 242 4.18 -16.22 3.51
C ARG A 242 3.75 -14.75 3.44
N ILE A 243 2.67 -14.39 4.12
CA ILE A 243 2.17 -13.00 4.16
C ILE A 243 3.18 -12.07 4.84
N ALA A 244 3.78 -12.48 5.95
CA ALA A 244 4.82 -11.71 6.65
C ALA A 244 6.03 -11.43 5.76
N THR A 245 6.50 -12.44 5.03
CA THR A 245 7.59 -12.31 4.05
C THR A 245 7.21 -11.33 2.94
N LEU A 246 5.99 -11.41 2.42
CA LEU A 246 5.52 -10.51 1.37
C LEU A 246 5.40 -9.05 1.86
N ILE A 247 4.96 -8.83 3.11
CA ILE A 247 4.94 -7.49 3.72
C ILE A 247 6.35 -6.89 3.79
N VAL A 248 7.35 -7.69 4.16
CA VAL A 248 8.77 -7.26 4.17
C VAL A 248 9.22 -6.88 2.77
N ASN A 249 8.94 -7.72 1.76
CA ASN A 249 9.31 -7.46 0.37
C ASN A 249 8.65 -6.18 -0.16
N ILE A 250 7.36 -5.97 0.11
CA ILE A 250 6.64 -4.75 -0.27
C ILE A 250 7.27 -3.53 0.39
N TYR A 251 7.60 -3.63 1.69
CA TYR A 251 8.22 -2.52 2.42
C TYR A 251 9.58 -2.17 1.82
N GLU A 252 10.44 -3.17 1.55
CA GLU A 252 11.74 -2.96 0.93
C GLU A 252 11.64 -2.32 -0.45
N ALA A 253 10.79 -2.86 -1.33
CA ALA A 253 10.61 -2.38 -2.70
C ALA A 253 10.11 -0.91 -2.75
N HIS A 254 9.34 -0.48 -1.75
CA HIS A 254 8.70 0.84 -1.73
C HIS A 254 9.26 1.79 -0.67
N ILE A 255 10.43 1.49 -0.09
CA ILE A 255 11.01 2.26 1.02
C ILE A 255 11.28 3.73 0.67
N LYS A 256 11.51 4.05 -0.60
CA LYS A 256 11.74 5.41 -1.11
C LYS A 256 10.48 6.12 -1.59
N ILE A 257 9.33 5.44 -1.57
CA ILE A 257 8.06 5.95 -2.09
C ILE A 257 7.19 6.36 -0.90
N ASP A 258 7.24 7.65 -0.55
CA ASP A 258 6.56 8.20 0.64
C ASP A 258 5.06 7.91 0.70
N ARG A 259 4.44 7.80 -0.48
CA ARG A 259 3.04 7.42 -0.62
C ARG A 259 2.72 6.06 -0.01
N ILE A 260 3.65 5.11 -0.04
CA ILE A 260 3.48 3.75 0.50
C ILE A 260 4.18 3.62 1.85
N LEU A 261 5.32 4.29 2.04
CA LEU A 261 6.04 4.28 3.30
C LEU A 261 5.22 4.82 4.48
N LEU A 262 4.55 5.97 4.33
CA LEU A 262 3.77 6.53 5.44
C LEU A 262 2.60 5.61 5.85
N PRO A 263 1.79 5.09 4.91
CA PRO A 263 0.76 4.10 5.26
C PRO A 263 1.35 2.81 5.81
N MET A 264 2.50 2.35 5.29
CA MET A 264 3.18 1.15 5.77
C MET A 264 3.53 1.25 7.27
N LEU A 265 4.04 2.39 7.73
CA LEU A 265 4.34 2.58 9.16
C LEU A 265 3.07 2.46 10.03
N ASN A 266 1.97 3.09 9.61
CA ASN A 266 0.69 3.01 10.32
C ASN A 266 0.04 1.62 10.25
N PHE A 267 0.23 0.93 9.12
CA PHE A 267 -0.20 -0.44 8.90
C PHE A 267 0.53 -1.40 9.83
N LEU A 268 1.86 -1.28 9.92
CA LEU A 268 2.69 -2.11 10.79
C LEU A 268 2.35 -1.90 12.26
N GLU A 269 2.10 -0.66 12.69
CA GLU A 269 1.61 -0.39 14.06
C GLU A 269 0.36 -1.23 14.37
N LYS A 270 -0.63 -1.21 13.47
CA LYS A 270 -1.90 -1.92 13.65
C LYS A 270 -1.71 -3.43 13.59
N LEU A 271 -0.97 -3.92 12.60
CA LEU A 271 -0.70 -5.35 12.42
C LEU A 271 0.03 -5.95 13.62
N LEU A 272 1.06 -5.27 14.13
CA LEU A 272 1.81 -5.72 15.30
C LEU A 272 0.93 -5.69 16.56
N SER A 273 0.01 -4.72 16.68
CA SER A 273 -0.91 -4.64 17.81
C SER A 273 -2.12 -5.59 17.72
N SER A 274 -2.40 -6.21 16.56
CA SER A 274 -3.65 -6.95 16.34
C SER A 274 -3.68 -8.32 17.02
N GLY A 275 -2.52 -8.85 17.40
CA GLY A 275 -2.36 -10.23 17.88
C GLY A 275 -2.46 -11.30 16.77
N SER A 276 -2.91 -10.95 15.55
CA SER A 276 -3.15 -11.90 14.46
C SER A 276 -1.88 -12.59 13.94
N ILE A 277 -0.73 -11.93 14.08
CA ILE A 277 0.58 -12.46 13.65
C ILE A 277 1.45 -12.90 14.83
N LYS A 278 0.87 -13.07 16.03
CA LYS A 278 1.61 -13.50 17.22
C LYS A 278 2.43 -14.79 17.00
N PRO A 279 1.94 -15.82 16.29
CA PRO A 279 2.76 -17.00 15.98
C PRO A 279 4.05 -16.70 15.21
N ILE A 280 4.08 -15.63 14.42
CA ILE A 280 5.26 -15.18 13.66
C ILE A 280 6.20 -14.33 14.52
N LEU A 281 5.65 -13.59 15.49
CA LEU A 281 6.44 -12.78 16.42
C LEU A 281 7.10 -13.62 17.52
N ASP A 282 6.42 -14.69 17.96
CA ASP A 282 6.92 -15.60 18.99
C ASP A 282 7.87 -16.69 18.43
N ASP A 283 7.95 -16.86 17.10
CA ASP A 283 8.86 -17.83 16.47
C ASP A 283 10.32 -17.31 16.46
N PRO A 284 11.26 -17.96 17.18
CA PRO A 284 12.65 -17.51 17.22
C PRO A 284 13.39 -17.63 15.88
N ASN A 285 12.86 -18.40 14.93
CA ASN A 285 13.46 -18.53 13.59
C ASN A 285 12.90 -17.49 12.59
N SER A 286 11.90 -16.71 12.99
CA SER A 286 11.29 -15.70 12.15
C SER A 286 12.12 -14.42 12.11
N ASP A 287 12.65 -14.07 10.95
CA ASP A 287 13.35 -12.80 10.73
C ASP A 287 12.40 -11.60 10.53
N PHE A 288 11.07 -11.81 10.57
CA PHE A 288 10.08 -10.77 10.24
C PHE A 288 10.29 -9.50 11.06
N ALA A 289 10.29 -9.60 12.38
CA ALA A 289 10.40 -8.45 13.27
C ALA A 289 11.76 -7.73 13.15
N LYS A 290 12.84 -8.50 12.93
CA LYS A 290 14.19 -7.98 12.69
C LYS A 290 14.27 -7.23 11.37
N ASN A 291 13.63 -7.74 10.32
CA ASN A 291 13.55 -7.08 9.03
C ASN A 291 12.73 -5.79 9.10
N ILE A 292 11.57 -5.81 9.77
CA ILE A 292 10.78 -4.59 10.02
C ILE A 292 11.61 -3.54 10.77
N PHE A 293 12.33 -3.91 11.83
CA PHE A 293 13.23 -2.99 12.53
C PHE A 293 14.27 -2.35 11.59
N ASN A 294 14.95 -3.16 10.78
CA ASN A 294 16.01 -2.71 9.87
C ASN A 294 15.47 -1.79 8.77
N LEU A 295 14.33 -2.15 8.18
CA LEU A 295 13.67 -1.37 7.15
C LEU A 295 13.16 -0.04 7.72
N THR A 296 12.52 -0.04 8.89
CA THR A 296 12.08 1.19 9.55
C THR A 296 13.26 2.09 9.92
N LYS A 297 14.37 1.53 10.38
CA LYS A 297 15.61 2.31 10.63
C LYS A 297 16.12 2.97 9.36
N THR A 298 16.13 2.24 8.26
CA THR A 298 16.59 2.75 6.95
C THR A 298 15.64 3.83 6.43
N ALA A 299 14.33 3.61 6.52
CA ALA A 299 13.31 4.52 6.00
C ALA A 299 13.30 5.90 6.66
N VAL A 300 13.70 5.98 7.93
CA VAL A 300 13.71 7.24 8.71
C VAL A 300 15.10 7.80 8.95
N MET A 301 16.14 7.19 8.39
CA MET A 301 17.51 7.66 8.54
C MET A 301 17.67 9.08 7.97
N GLY A 302 18.06 10.02 8.84
CA GLY A 302 18.21 11.43 8.46
C GLY A 302 16.90 12.15 8.13
N SER A 303 15.74 11.51 8.31
CA SER A 303 14.46 12.11 7.96
C SER A 303 14.09 13.24 8.92
N LEU A 304 13.55 14.32 8.37
CA LEU A 304 12.97 15.43 9.13
C LEU A 304 11.44 15.45 9.05
N ASP A 305 10.85 14.49 8.33
CA ASP A 305 9.41 14.40 8.14
C ASP A 305 8.73 13.99 9.44
N LYS A 306 7.78 14.81 9.90
CA LYS A 306 7.08 14.59 11.16
C LYS A 306 6.34 13.25 11.20
N ASN A 307 5.67 12.89 10.10
CA ASN A 307 4.83 11.70 10.05
C ASN A 307 5.68 10.42 9.99
N LYS A 308 6.79 10.42 9.23
CA LYS A 308 7.74 9.30 9.22
C LYS A 308 8.34 9.05 10.60
N LEU A 309 8.76 10.12 11.26
CA LEU A 309 9.38 10.01 12.59
C LEU A 309 8.37 9.48 13.62
N LEU A 310 7.15 10.02 13.68
CA LEU A 310 6.09 9.53 14.56
C LEU A 310 5.70 8.08 14.24
N GLY A 311 5.51 7.73 12.97
CA GLY A 311 5.20 6.36 12.56
C GLY A 311 6.30 5.37 12.95
N SER A 312 7.58 5.77 12.86
CA SER A 312 8.68 4.91 13.32
C SER A 312 8.69 4.70 14.82
N VAL A 313 8.34 5.71 15.62
CA VAL A 313 8.20 5.57 17.08
C VAL A 313 7.15 4.51 17.38
N ASN A 314 5.99 4.57 16.73
CA ASN A 314 4.92 3.58 16.92
C ASN A 314 5.41 2.16 16.58
N VAL A 315 6.07 1.98 15.43
CA VAL A 315 6.61 0.67 15.04
C VAL A 315 7.66 0.16 16.04
N TYR A 316 8.64 0.99 16.45
CA TYR A 316 9.63 0.55 17.43
C TYR A 316 9.00 0.19 18.78
N CYS A 317 8.01 0.96 19.25
CA CYS A 317 7.31 0.65 20.50
C CYS A 317 6.52 -0.65 20.40
N GLN A 318 5.92 -0.96 19.24
CA GLN A 318 5.26 -2.24 19.00
C GLN A 318 6.25 -3.42 18.97
N LEU A 319 7.47 -3.23 18.46
CA LEU A 319 8.50 -4.27 18.40
C LEU A 319 9.08 -4.66 19.77
N ILE A 320 8.76 -3.91 20.83
CA ILE A 320 9.12 -4.26 22.22
C ILE A 320 8.51 -5.62 22.61
N GLN A 321 7.32 -5.95 22.08
CA GLN A 321 6.62 -7.21 22.38
C GLN A 321 7.36 -8.48 21.91
N VAL A 322 8.30 -8.36 20.96
CA VAL A 322 8.99 -9.51 20.31
C VAL A 322 10.07 -10.12 21.20
N ARG A 323 10.46 -9.43 22.28
CA ARG A 323 11.50 -9.84 23.25
C ARG A 323 12.88 -10.06 22.59
N GLY A 324 13.88 -10.43 23.39
CA GLY A 324 15.22 -10.77 22.94
C GLY A 324 15.94 -9.64 22.18
N GLU A 325 16.69 -9.99 21.14
CA GLU A 325 17.53 -9.02 20.40
C GLU A 325 16.70 -7.87 19.80
N VAL A 326 15.52 -8.17 19.25
CA VAL A 326 14.67 -7.18 18.60
C VAL A 326 14.14 -6.17 19.61
N CYS A 327 13.66 -6.63 20.77
CA CYS A 327 13.21 -5.75 21.86
C CYS A 327 14.33 -4.81 22.31
N ARG A 328 15.52 -5.34 22.63
CA ARG A 328 16.66 -4.53 23.09
C ARG A 328 17.08 -3.48 22.06
N ARG A 329 17.04 -3.82 20.76
CA ARG A 329 17.34 -2.90 19.67
C ARG A 329 16.25 -1.83 19.48
N ALA A 330 14.99 -2.22 19.61
CA ALA A 330 13.85 -1.30 19.58
C ALA A 330 13.91 -0.30 20.73
N LEU A 331 14.08 -0.76 21.97
CA LEU A 331 14.28 0.07 23.15
C LEU A 331 15.47 1.02 22.97
N GLY A 332 16.63 0.51 22.56
CA GLY A 332 17.80 1.34 22.29
C GLY A 332 17.52 2.45 21.28
N ARG A 333 16.70 2.18 20.25
CA ARG A 333 16.30 3.18 19.26
C ARG A 333 15.32 4.21 19.83
N VAL A 334 14.31 3.78 20.60
CA VAL A 334 13.35 4.66 21.27
C VAL A 334 14.07 5.59 22.27
N LEU A 335 15.02 5.06 23.04
CA LEU A 335 15.84 5.86 23.97
C LEU A 335 16.74 6.87 23.25
N ILE A 336 17.17 6.61 22.02
CA ILE A 336 17.85 7.63 21.20
C ILE A 336 16.86 8.75 20.80
N LEU A 337 15.62 8.39 20.47
CA LEU A 337 14.59 9.35 20.05
C LEU A 337 14.09 10.24 21.21
N LEU A 338 14.17 9.79 22.46
CA LEU A 338 13.94 10.62 23.65
C LEU A 338 14.92 11.82 23.78
N CYS A 339 16.05 11.77 23.09
CA CYS A 339 17.01 12.87 23.03
C CYS A 339 17.09 13.51 21.64
N HIS A 340 16.06 13.35 20.81
CA HIS A 340 16.01 13.97 19.49
C HIS A 340 15.95 15.51 19.58
N ARG A 341 16.45 16.19 18.54
CA ARG A 341 16.42 17.66 18.46
C ARG A 341 15.02 18.28 18.46
N PHE A 342 14.00 17.48 18.20
CA PHE A 342 12.61 17.92 18.14
C PHE A 342 11.88 17.57 19.44
N GLY A 343 11.53 18.59 20.22
CA GLY A 343 10.76 18.44 21.47
C GLY A 343 9.47 17.65 21.30
N TRP A 344 8.70 17.94 20.25
CA TRP A 344 7.45 17.22 19.97
C TRP A 344 7.66 15.73 19.73
N LEU A 345 8.81 15.31 19.17
CA LEU A 345 9.12 13.91 18.94
C LEU A 345 9.50 13.22 20.26
N ARG A 346 10.29 13.90 21.09
CA ARG A 346 10.66 13.39 22.42
C ARG A 346 9.42 13.12 23.28
N LYS A 347 8.48 14.07 23.32
CA LYS A 347 7.19 13.89 24.02
C LYS A 347 6.41 12.69 23.48
N ALA A 348 6.22 12.60 22.16
CA ALA A 348 5.52 11.46 21.56
C ALA A 348 6.21 10.11 21.84
N THR A 349 7.54 10.10 21.81
CA THR A 349 8.37 8.93 22.13
C THR A 349 8.17 8.49 23.58
N ALA A 350 8.16 9.43 24.53
CA ALA A 350 7.95 9.13 25.94
C ALA A 350 6.55 8.56 26.20
N THR A 351 5.51 9.17 25.63
CA THR A 351 4.14 8.68 25.73
C THR A 351 3.99 7.28 25.14
N LYS A 352 4.53 7.04 23.94
CA LYS A 352 4.44 5.73 23.29
C LYS A 352 5.26 4.64 23.95
N LEU A 353 6.42 4.99 24.50
CA LEU A 353 7.21 4.04 25.29
C LEU A 353 6.47 3.69 26.59
N TYR A 354 5.86 4.67 27.28
CA TYR A 354 5.05 4.40 28.46
C TYR A 354 3.89 3.43 28.14
N GLU A 355 3.15 3.69 27.06
CA GLU A 355 2.07 2.79 26.61
C GLU A 355 2.58 1.37 26.32
N ALA A 356 3.74 1.23 25.67
CA ALA A 356 4.31 -0.08 25.37
C ALA A 356 4.81 -0.81 26.62
N LEU A 357 5.41 -0.12 27.58
CA LEU A 357 5.85 -0.71 28.85
C LEU A 357 4.66 -1.15 29.70
N MET A 358 3.55 -0.39 29.69
CA MET A 358 2.31 -0.79 30.33
C MET A 358 1.73 -2.09 29.77
N LEU A 359 1.88 -2.34 28.46
CA LEU A 359 1.31 -3.50 27.79
C LEU A 359 2.24 -4.72 27.76
N TYR A 360 3.55 -4.50 27.70
CA TYR A 360 4.55 -5.54 27.43
C TYR A 360 5.65 -5.64 28.48
N GLY A 361 5.65 -4.76 29.49
CA GLY A 361 6.73 -4.60 30.46
C GLY A 361 6.71 -5.56 31.65
N GLU A 362 5.66 -6.36 31.83
CA GLU A 362 5.52 -7.29 32.98
C GLU A 362 6.48 -8.49 32.91
N ASP A 363 7.22 -8.66 31.82
CA ASP A 363 8.19 -9.75 31.67
C ASP A 363 9.48 -9.45 32.44
N GLU A 364 9.64 -10.08 33.60
CA GLU A 364 10.81 -9.93 34.47
C GLU A 364 12.14 -10.34 33.82
N GLU A 365 12.13 -11.21 32.80
CA GLU A 365 13.35 -11.64 32.10
C GLU A 365 13.90 -10.54 31.19
N GLU A 366 13.02 -9.75 30.57
CA GLU A 366 13.40 -8.70 29.61
C GLU A 366 13.43 -7.31 30.27
N PHE A 367 12.45 -7.02 31.14
CA PHE A 367 12.33 -5.79 31.90
C PHE A 367 12.60 -6.15 33.35
N CYS A 368 13.72 -5.64 33.87
CA CYS A 368 14.11 -5.84 35.27
C CYS A 368 12.91 -5.68 36.24
N SER A 369 12.98 -6.34 37.41
CA SER A 369 12.05 -6.26 38.56
C SER A 369 11.01 -5.13 38.54
N ALA A 370 9.76 -5.40 38.92
CA ALA A 370 8.64 -4.44 38.97
C ALA A 370 9.03 -3.01 39.42
N ASP A 371 9.83 -2.86 40.48
CA ASP A 371 10.33 -1.55 40.96
C ASP A 371 11.06 -0.72 39.88
N LYS A 372 11.82 -1.37 38.99
CA LYS A 372 12.53 -0.72 37.89
C LYS A 372 11.59 -0.32 36.76
N LEU A 373 10.56 -1.13 36.48
CA LEU A 373 9.53 -0.79 35.51
C LEU A 373 8.75 0.45 35.98
N ASP A 374 8.31 0.47 37.23
CA ASP A 374 7.63 1.63 37.85
C ASP A 374 8.51 2.88 37.81
N SER A 375 9.80 2.72 38.13
CA SER A 375 10.78 3.81 38.05
C SER A 375 10.92 4.34 36.62
N ALA A 376 11.00 3.48 35.62
CA ALA A 376 11.08 3.90 34.22
C ALA A 376 9.81 4.65 33.79
N MET A 377 8.65 4.15 34.18
CA MET A 377 7.36 4.76 33.87
C MET A 377 7.21 6.14 34.51
N SER A 378 7.56 6.30 35.79
CA SER A 378 7.60 7.59 36.49
C SER A 378 8.51 8.59 35.78
N ILE A 379 9.74 8.18 35.40
CA ILE A 379 10.65 9.04 34.63
C ILE A 379 10.01 9.49 33.31
N LEU A 380 9.36 8.59 32.58
CA LEU A 380 8.73 8.90 31.29
C LEU A 380 7.57 9.89 31.43
N SER A 381 6.75 9.76 32.48
CA SER A 381 5.58 10.62 32.71
C SER A 381 5.90 11.97 33.35
N GLU A 382 6.86 12.03 34.28
CA GLU A 382 7.17 13.24 35.06
C GLU A 382 8.10 14.21 34.33
N THR A 383 8.87 13.71 33.36
CA THR A 383 9.82 14.54 32.61
C THR A 383 9.12 15.33 31.51
N GLU A 384 9.34 16.65 31.47
CA GLU A 384 8.82 17.55 30.41
C GLU A 384 9.62 17.45 29.09
N TRP A 385 9.57 16.27 28.46
CA TRP A 385 10.37 15.90 27.28
C TRP A 385 10.27 16.88 26.10
N SER A 386 9.18 17.63 25.97
CA SER A 386 9.04 18.62 24.89
C SER A 386 9.94 19.84 25.07
N ILE A 387 10.22 20.27 26.31
CA ILE A 387 10.75 21.60 26.59
C ILE A 387 12.18 21.53 27.13
N ILE A 388 12.52 20.49 27.92
CA ILE A 388 13.84 20.41 28.57
C ILE A 388 14.99 20.47 27.54
N PRO A 389 16.11 21.14 27.85
CA PRO A 389 17.30 21.12 27.01
C PRO A 389 17.81 19.69 26.76
N ILE A 390 18.41 19.45 25.59
CA ILE A 390 18.93 18.11 25.23
C ILE A 390 20.01 17.66 26.21
N GLU A 391 20.83 18.59 26.70
CA GLU A 391 21.88 18.31 27.67
C GLU A 391 21.34 17.83 29.03
N GLU A 392 20.13 18.26 29.39
CA GLU A 392 19.42 17.77 30.59
C GLU A 392 18.66 16.47 30.33
N ALA A 393 18.12 16.30 29.11
CA ALA A 393 17.43 15.08 28.70
C ALA A 393 18.38 13.86 28.66
N ARG A 394 19.64 14.05 28.29
CA ARG A 394 20.63 12.97 28.16
C ARG A 394 20.89 12.22 29.47
N PRO A 395 21.22 12.87 30.61
CA PRO A 395 21.33 12.20 31.90
C PRO A 395 20.07 11.44 32.31
N ILE A 396 18.88 12.02 32.08
CA ILE A 396 17.59 11.37 32.41
C ILE A 396 17.41 10.08 31.59
N ARG A 397 17.66 10.16 30.27
CA ARG A 397 17.65 9.00 29.38
C ARG A 397 18.67 7.95 29.79
N ASN A 398 19.85 8.34 30.25
CA ASN A 398 20.88 7.38 30.69
C ASN A 398 20.41 6.54 31.89
N LYS A 399 19.63 7.12 32.82
CA LYS A 399 18.97 6.34 33.89
C LYS A 399 18.04 5.27 33.32
N LEU A 400 17.28 5.60 32.26
CA LEU A 400 16.46 4.60 31.57
C LEU A 400 17.32 3.51 30.91
N CYS A 401 18.46 3.87 30.30
CA CYS A 401 19.41 2.87 29.78
C CYS A 401 19.91 1.92 30.88
N GLU A 402 20.27 2.45 32.05
CA GLU A 402 20.69 1.64 33.20
C GLU A 402 19.58 0.72 33.70
N ILE A 403 18.33 1.23 33.79
CA ILE A 403 17.15 0.44 34.16
C ILE A 403 16.97 -0.75 33.22
N PHE A 404 17.03 -0.53 31.90
CA PHE A 404 16.86 -1.58 30.90
C PHE A 404 18.14 -2.39 30.61
N GLY A 405 19.25 -2.12 31.32
CA GLY A 405 20.53 -2.78 31.08
C GLY A 405 21.06 -2.59 29.66
N LEU A 406 20.82 -1.43 29.05
CA LEU A 406 21.25 -1.07 27.70
C LEU A 406 22.49 -0.18 27.73
N PRO A 407 23.38 -0.27 26.73
CA PRO A 407 24.55 0.59 26.66
C PRO A 407 24.13 2.05 26.49
N ILE A 408 24.78 2.95 27.24
CA ILE A 408 24.55 4.39 27.14
C ILE A 408 24.98 4.88 25.76
N PRO A 409 24.09 5.50 24.96
CA PRO A 409 24.45 6.00 23.64
C PRO A 409 25.47 7.14 23.71
N THR A 410 26.62 6.94 23.04
CA THR A 410 27.69 7.92 22.91
C THR A 410 27.46 8.86 21.75
N ILE A 411 27.89 10.11 21.89
CA ILE A 411 27.86 11.08 20.79
C ILE A 411 28.91 10.67 19.77
N VAL A 412 28.49 10.31 18.56
CA VAL A 412 29.43 10.17 17.44
C VAL A 412 29.65 11.59 16.90
N PRO A 413 30.88 12.14 16.98
CA PRO A 413 31.16 13.43 16.38
C PRO A 413 30.86 13.35 14.88
N ILE A 414 30.00 14.24 14.40
CA ILE A 414 29.70 14.36 12.97
C ILE A 414 31.01 14.78 12.31
N ALA A 415 31.64 13.88 11.55
CA ALA A 415 32.69 14.26 10.64
C ALA A 415 32.09 15.31 9.70
N LYS A 416 32.61 16.54 9.75
CA LYS A 416 32.23 17.58 8.79
C LYS A 416 32.62 17.06 7.40
N SER A 417 31.64 16.59 6.64
CA SER A 417 31.75 16.31 5.21
C SER A 417 31.36 17.54 4.43
#